data_AF-O17132-F1
#
_entry.id   AF-O17132-F1
#
_cell.length_a   1.000
_cell.length_b   1.000
_cell.length_c   1.000
_cell.angle_alpha   90.00
_cell.angle_beta   90.00
_cell.angle_gamma   90.00
#
_symmetry.space_group_name_H-M   'P 1'
#
loop_
_entity.id
_entity.type
_entity.pdbx_description
1 polymer ?
#
loop_
_entity_poly.entity_id
_entity_poly.type
_entity_poly.pdbx_seq_one_letter_code
_entity_poly.pdbx_strand_id
1 'polypeptide(L)'
;MSAPSLITFSIHGNIAYINYQFSFFTLPVLLLFVPVLYIPATCVIVFRICSTLLIEYKNKNVNIQLFGVITLSHVMCLLFFTTELFYLRLPMAGVFTSWCASVLPNGYLISLVIMTYYFNYATMAFPFLVALLRLNLIIFPSTHAKVNKGILKIAIPLIFTYPFIFTFFLFPGSGFCTKIEFLPFGSIILRVTDTLFGINNTIPLIFTTFFWFSACLITNFVLIFKLIRHRFTVDLSMRSQKSHKAEISLTLTTVSMTFSFLTNGMIAISGIFFPSVAVYLIVIRPFTNDLDTCIVPWVFYLTHPIFQEKPKNRIIVSSVERIHN
;
A
#
# COMPACT_ATOMS: atom_id res chain seq x y z
N MET A 1 -6.84 -14.27 32.81
CA MET A 1 -6.04 -15.51 32.66
C MET A 1 -5.08 -15.28 31.50
N SER A 2 -3.89 -14.77 31.79
CA SER A 2 -2.81 -14.55 30.83
C SER A 2 -2.38 -15.90 30.26
N ALA A 3 -2.47 -16.09 28.95
CA ALA A 3 -2.08 -17.33 28.28
C ALA A 3 -0.58 -17.61 28.50
N PRO A 4 -0.19 -18.55 29.38
CA PRO A 4 1.22 -18.87 29.61
C PRO A 4 1.81 -19.65 28.42
N SER A 5 0.96 -20.12 27.49
CA SER A 5 1.32 -21.00 26.39
C SER A 5 1.95 -20.31 25.18
N LEU A 6 1.91 -18.98 25.07
CA LEU A 6 2.49 -18.26 23.91
C LEU A 6 3.97 -17.93 24.10
N ILE A 7 4.42 -17.75 25.35
CA ILE A 7 5.83 -17.45 25.69
C ILE A 7 6.73 -18.67 25.45
N THR A 8 6.20 -19.90 25.48
CA THR A 8 6.98 -21.13 25.25
C THR A 8 7.57 -21.24 23.84
N PHE A 9 7.00 -20.53 22.86
CA PHE A 9 7.52 -20.46 21.49
C PHE A 9 8.47 -19.28 21.26
N SER A 10 8.74 -18.50 22.30
CA SER A 10 9.68 -17.39 22.23
C SER A 10 11.11 -17.89 22.07
N ILE A 11 11.90 -17.15 21.30
CA ILE A 11 13.33 -17.41 21.12
C ILE A 11 14.20 -16.57 22.06
N HIS A 12 13.61 -15.64 22.82
CA HIS A 12 14.35 -14.73 23.70
C HIS A 12 15.11 -15.52 24.77
N GLY A 13 16.40 -15.22 24.95
CA GLY A 13 17.29 -15.92 25.88
C GLY A 13 17.74 -17.31 25.43
N ASN A 14 17.29 -17.80 24.26
CA ASN A 14 17.71 -19.10 23.77
C ASN A 14 19.10 -19.01 23.10
N ILE A 15 20.10 -19.64 23.72
CA ILE A 15 21.51 -19.64 23.30
C ILE A 15 21.69 -20.07 21.83
N ALA A 16 20.88 -21.02 21.35
CA ALA A 16 20.96 -21.48 19.96
C ALA A 16 20.61 -20.37 18.96
N TYR A 17 19.67 -19.49 19.30
CA TYR A 17 19.29 -18.35 18.46
C TYR A 17 20.22 -17.15 18.68
N ILE A 18 20.74 -16.94 19.88
CA ILE A 18 21.74 -15.90 20.17
C ILE A 18 23.01 -16.13 19.33
N ASN A 19 23.50 -17.38 19.28
CA ASN A 19 24.68 -17.76 18.50
C ASN A 19 24.39 -18.02 17.02
N TYR A 20 23.17 -17.73 16.54
CA TYR A 20 22.81 -17.95 15.15
C TYR A 20 23.70 -17.13 14.21
N GLN A 21 24.32 -17.80 13.25
CA GLN A 21 25.09 -17.18 12.19
C GLN A 21 24.24 -17.04 10.94
N PHE A 22 24.14 -15.81 10.43
CA PHE A 22 23.36 -15.50 9.25
C PHE A 22 23.93 -16.23 8.02
N SER A 23 23.09 -17.00 7.33
CA SER A 23 23.47 -17.73 6.13
C SER A 23 22.86 -17.10 4.88
N PHE A 24 23.72 -16.67 3.96
CA PHE A 24 23.31 -16.05 2.70
C PHE A 24 22.58 -17.00 1.74
N PHE A 25 22.78 -18.32 1.88
CA PHE A 25 22.30 -19.33 0.92
C PHE A 25 20.98 -19.98 1.35
N THR A 26 20.13 -19.25 2.08
CA THR A 26 18.79 -19.73 2.46
C THR A 26 17.73 -19.14 1.52
N LEU A 27 16.67 -19.91 1.27
CA LEU A 27 15.56 -19.46 0.41
C LEU A 27 14.97 -18.10 0.85
N PRO A 28 14.71 -17.84 2.15
CA PRO A 28 14.26 -16.53 2.60
C PRO A 28 15.23 -15.38 2.27
N VAL A 29 16.54 -15.62 2.30
CA VAL A 29 17.55 -14.61 1.94
C VAL A 29 17.57 -14.36 0.43
N LEU A 30 17.47 -15.40 -0.40
CA LEU A 30 17.34 -15.21 -1.85
C LEU A 30 16.09 -14.38 -2.19
N LEU A 31 14.98 -14.67 -1.52
CA LEU A 31 13.72 -13.94 -1.62
C LEU A 31 13.82 -12.49 -1.10
N LEU A 32 14.68 -12.20 -0.12
CA LEU A 32 14.97 -10.85 0.37
C LEU A 32 15.61 -9.95 -0.69
N PHE A 33 16.38 -10.52 -1.63
CA PHE A 33 17.05 -9.77 -2.69
C PHE A 33 16.17 -9.52 -3.92
N VAL A 34 15.08 -10.25 -4.10
CA VAL A 34 14.13 -10.07 -5.21
C VAL A 34 13.66 -8.61 -5.37
N PRO A 35 13.30 -7.86 -4.31
CA PRO A 35 12.87 -6.47 -4.41
C PRO A 35 13.94 -5.49 -4.87
N VAL A 36 15.23 -5.85 -4.75
CA VAL A 36 16.33 -5.03 -5.26
C VAL A 36 16.24 -4.87 -6.79
N LEU A 37 15.58 -5.80 -7.48
CA LEU A 37 15.41 -5.76 -8.94
C LEU A 37 14.40 -4.69 -9.39
N TYR A 38 13.35 -4.42 -8.61
CA TYR A 38 12.23 -3.55 -9.05
C TYR A 38 11.96 -2.35 -8.15
N ILE A 39 12.29 -2.40 -6.85
CA ILE A 39 12.02 -1.29 -5.92
C ILE A 39 12.85 -0.05 -6.25
N PRO A 40 14.17 -0.13 -6.55
CA PRO A 40 14.93 1.07 -6.92
C PRO A 40 14.35 1.79 -8.14
N ALA A 41 13.99 1.03 -9.19
CA ALA A 41 13.32 1.58 -10.37
C ALA A 41 11.97 2.23 -10.01
N THR A 42 11.20 1.58 -9.14
CA THR A 42 9.92 2.11 -8.64
C THR A 42 10.12 3.41 -7.84
N CYS A 43 11.11 3.49 -6.96
CA CYS A 43 11.46 4.70 -6.24
C CYS A 43 11.78 5.87 -7.18
N VAL A 44 12.55 5.61 -8.26
CA VAL A 44 12.84 6.63 -9.28
C VAL A 44 11.56 7.08 -9.99
N ILE A 45 10.65 6.16 -10.34
CA ILE A 45 9.38 6.49 -10.99
C ILE A 45 8.49 7.32 -10.04
N VAL A 46 8.31 6.90 -8.79
CA VAL A 46 7.53 7.64 -7.80
C VAL A 46 8.13 9.02 -7.54
N PHE A 47 9.45 9.13 -7.45
CA PHE A 47 10.13 10.43 -7.34
C PHE A 47 9.85 11.34 -8.54
N ARG A 48 9.81 10.81 -9.77
CA ARG A 48 9.43 11.57 -10.97
C ARG A 48 7.96 12.00 -10.94
N ILE A 49 7.06 11.13 -10.49
CA ILE A 49 5.64 11.46 -10.30
C ILE A 49 5.51 12.62 -9.29
N CYS A 50 6.17 12.52 -8.13
CA CYS A 50 6.21 13.58 -7.11
C CYS A 50 6.77 14.90 -7.67
N SER A 51 7.89 14.84 -8.39
CA SER A 51 8.51 16.02 -9.01
C SER A 51 7.56 16.69 -10.01
N THR A 52 6.83 15.89 -10.78
CA THR A 52 5.84 16.39 -11.74
C THR A 52 4.67 17.05 -11.01
N LEU A 53 4.20 16.47 -9.90
CA LEU A 53 3.14 17.07 -9.08
C LEU A 53 3.54 18.45 -8.56
N LEU A 54 4.78 18.62 -8.09
CA LEU A 54 5.29 19.90 -7.61
C LEU A 54 5.32 20.96 -8.71
N ILE A 55 5.70 20.58 -9.94
CA ILE A 55 5.69 21.48 -11.10
C ILE A 55 4.26 21.89 -11.46
N GLU A 56 3.33 20.93 -11.55
CA GLU A 56 1.93 21.19 -11.89
C GLU A 56 1.22 22.02 -10.81
N TYR A 57 1.57 21.80 -9.53
CA TYR A 57 1.10 22.60 -8.41
C TYR A 57 1.52 24.06 -8.56
N LYS A 58 2.78 24.31 -8.90
CA LYS A 58 3.30 25.65 -9.16
C LYS A 58 2.58 26.34 -10.33
N ASN A 59 2.20 25.57 -11.36
CA ASN A 59 1.49 26.06 -12.54
C ASN A 59 -0.02 26.25 -12.34
N LYS A 60 -0.58 25.97 -11.14
CA LYS A 60 -2.02 26.13 -10.80
C LYS A 60 -2.99 25.36 -11.71
N ASN A 61 -2.61 24.19 -12.24
CA ASN A 61 -3.47 23.39 -13.12
C ASN A 61 -4.65 22.73 -12.38
N VAL A 62 -5.82 22.62 -13.03
CA VAL A 62 -7.08 22.20 -12.37
C VAL A 62 -7.08 20.75 -11.85
N ASN A 63 -6.30 19.84 -12.46
CA ASN A 63 -6.28 18.42 -12.07
C ASN A 63 -5.22 18.05 -10.99
N ILE A 64 -4.72 19.04 -10.24
CA ILE A 64 -3.76 18.81 -9.15
C ILE A 64 -4.33 17.86 -8.08
N GLN A 65 -5.64 17.88 -7.85
CA GLN A 65 -6.27 17.14 -6.74
C GLN A 65 -6.18 15.63 -6.90
N LEU A 66 -6.65 15.10 -8.03
CA LEU A 66 -6.59 13.66 -8.31
C LEU A 66 -5.13 13.20 -8.39
N PHE A 67 -4.29 13.98 -9.08
CA PHE A 67 -2.87 13.69 -9.23
C PHE A 67 -2.15 13.67 -7.87
N GLY A 68 -2.49 14.58 -6.97
CA GLY A 68 -1.95 14.65 -5.62
C GLY A 68 -2.29 13.42 -4.79
N VAL A 69 -3.52 12.91 -4.89
CA VAL A 69 -3.95 11.70 -4.17
C VAL A 69 -3.27 10.44 -4.69
N ILE A 70 -3.15 10.31 -6.02
CA ILE A 70 -2.42 9.19 -6.64
C ILE A 70 -0.96 9.21 -6.20
N THR A 71 -0.32 10.38 -6.23
CA THR A 71 1.06 10.55 -5.76
C THR A 71 1.21 10.19 -4.29
N LEU A 72 0.31 10.68 -3.43
CA LEU A 72 0.30 10.37 -2.00
C LEU A 72 0.11 8.86 -1.75
N SER A 73 -0.77 8.21 -2.50
CA SER A 73 -0.95 6.75 -2.46
C SER A 73 0.35 6.01 -2.74
N HIS A 74 1.09 6.41 -3.78
CA HIS A 74 2.37 5.77 -4.12
C HIS A 74 3.44 5.96 -3.04
N VAL A 75 3.51 7.16 -2.46
CA VAL A 75 4.41 7.42 -1.32
C VAL A 75 4.04 6.53 -0.13
N MET A 76 2.74 6.38 0.16
CA MET A 76 2.27 5.52 1.24
C MET A 76 2.54 4.04 0.98
N CYS A 77 2.42 3.56 -0.27
CA CYS A 77 2.82 2.19 -0.64
C CYS A 77 4.33 1.96 -0.43
N LEU A 78 5.18 2.92 -0.76
CA LEU A 78 6.62 2.82 -0.50
C LEU A 78 6.93 2.79 1.00
N LEU A 79 6.26 3.63 1.80
CA LEU A 79 6.40 3.59 3.26
C LEU A 79 5.97 2.24 3.80
N PHE A 80 4.80 1.73 3.38
CA PHE A 80 4.32 0.40 3.76
C PHE A 80 5.34 -0.69 3.42
N PHE A 81 5.86 -0.69 2.19
CA PHE A 81 6.93 -1.60 1.76
C PHE A 81 8.15 -1.54 2.70
N THR A 82 8.65 -0.33 3.00
CA THR A 82 9.80 -0.16 3.90
C THR A 82 9.52 -0.76 5.27
N THR A 83 8.32 -0.53 5.81
CA THR A 83 7.96 -1.06 7.13
C THR A 83 7.87 -2.59 7.10
N GLU A 84 7.27 -3.17 6.06
CA GLU A 84 7.12 -4.62 5.90
C GLU A 84 8.48 -5.31 5.66
N LEU A 85 9.43 -4.64 5.01
CA LEU A 85 10.81 -5.11 4.88
C LEU A 85 11.45 -5.33 6.27
N PHE A 86 11.34 -4.35 7.17
CA PHE A 86 11.90 -4.45 8.53
C PHE A 86 11.09 -5.34 9.46
N TYR A 87 9.77 -5.33 9.35
CA TYR A 87 8.87 -6.10 10.20
C TYR A 87 8.82 -7.59 9.84
N LEU A 88 8.90 -7.93 8.56
CA LEU A 88 8.63 -9.29 8.09
C LEU A 88 9.81 -9.91 7.33
N ARG A 89 10.30 -9.26 6.27
CA ARG A 89 11.30 -9.90 5.37
C ARG A 89 12.66 -10.10 6.04
N LEU A 90 13.19 -9.07 6.70
CA LEU A 90 14.48 -9.14 7.39
C LEU A 90 14.47 -10.15 8.56
N PRO A 91 13.43 -10.18 9.43
CA PRO A 91 13.27 -11.24 10.43
C PRO A 91 13.14 -12.65 9.83
N MET A 92 12.33 -12.83 8.77
CA MET A 92 12.17 -14.13 8.12
C MET A 92 13.46 -14.62 7.46
N ALA A 93 14.27 -13.70 6.93
CA ALA A 93 15.58 -14.00 6.37
C ALA A 93 16.62 -14.39 7.44
N GLY A 94 16.33 -14.15 8.72
CA GLY A 94 17.24 -14.43 9.83
C GLY A 94 18.22 -13.30 10.16
N VAL A 95 18.09 -12.13 9.52
CA VAL A 95 19.02 -10.99 9.71
C VAL A 95 18.98 -10.48 11.15
N PHE A 96 17.78 -10.44 11.76
CA PHE A 96 17.58 -9.93 13.11
C PHE A 96 17.53 -11.03 14.18
N THR A 97 17.84 -12.28 13.85
CA THR A 97 17.60 -13.42 14.74
C THR A 97 18.46 -13.39 15.98
N SER A 98 19.79 -13.28 15.81
CA SER A 98 20.74 -13.20 16.93
C SER A 98 20.43 -12.00 17.83
N TRP A 99 20.17 -10.84 17.22
CA TRP A 99 19.80 -9.63 17.93
C TRP A 99 18.49 -9.81 18.71
N CYS A 100 17.43 -10.33 18.07
CA CYS A 100 16.13 -10.49 18.71
C CYS A 100 16.19 -11.50 19.86
N ALA A 101 16.93 -12.60 19.71
CA ALA A 101 17.12 -13.57 20.78
C ALA A 101 17.90 -13.02 21.99
N SER A 102 18.78 -12.04 21.76
CA SER A 102 19.62 -11.42 22.80
C SER A 102 18.89 -10.36 23.62
N VAL A 103 17.84 -9.76 23.08
CA VAL A 103 17.02 -8.75 23.78
C VAL A 103 15.80 -9.38 24.43
N LEU A 104 15.33 -8.81 25.53
CA LEU A 104 14.04 -9.16 26.11
C LEU A 104 12.89 -8.59 25.24
N PRO A 105 11.67 -9.16 25.31
CA PRO A 105 10.48 -8.55 24.72
C PRO A 105 10.39 -7.06 25.06
N ASN A 106 10.23 -6.20 24.05
CA ASN A 106 10.36 -4.75 24.25
C ASN A 106 9.38 -3.93 23.40
N GLY A 107 9.25 -2.65 23.77
CA GLY A 107 8.45 -1.66 23.06
C GLY A 107 8.94 -1.31 21.64
N TYR A 108 10.21 -1.57 21.33
CA TYR A 108 10.74 -1.30 20.00
C TYR A 108 10.21 -2.29 18.96
N LEU A 109 10.17 -3.59 19.28
CA LEU A 109 9.65 -4.63 18.38
C LEU A 109 8.18 -4.39 18.01
N ILE A 110 7.38 -3.93 18.97
CA ILE A 110 5.97 -3.60 18.73
C ILE A 110 5.80 -2.33 17.90
N SER A 111 6.72 -1.35 18.00
CA SER A 111 6.66 -0.14 17.19
C SER A 111 6.71 -0.45 15.68
N LEU A 112 7.54 -1.41 15.26
CA LEU A 112 7.60 -1.89 13.88
C LEU A 112 6.28 -2.53 13.44
N VAL A 113 5.67 -3.35 14.31
CA VAL A 113 4.36 -3.96 14.05
C VAL A 113 3.31 -2.87 13.84
N ILE A 114 3.19 -1.94 14.79
CA ILE A 114 2.22 -0.84 14.74
C ILE A 114 2.40 -0.04 13.45
N MET A 115 3.64 0.29 13.10
CA MET A 115 3.96 1.07 11.90
C MET A 115 3.53 0.33 10.62
N THR A 116 3.81 -0.97 10.51
CA THR A 116 3.40 -1.77 9.35
C THR A 116 1.88 -1.85 9.22
N TYR A 117 1.16 -2.11 10.31
CA TYR A 117 -0.30 -2.15 10.27
C TYR A 117 -0.91 -0.77 10.01
N TYR A 118 -0.34 0.28 10.58
CA TYR A 118 -0.74 1.66 10.33
C TYR A 118 -0.68 2.00 8.83
N PHE A 119 0.46 1.75 8.19
CA PHE A 119 0.61 2.03 6.76
C PHE A 119 -0.23 1.10 5.90
N ASN A 120 -0.37 -0.18 6.26
CA ASN A 120 -1.26 -1.11 5.56
C ASN A 120 -2.71 -0.61 5.57
N TYR A 121 -3.19 -0.16 6.72
CA TYR A 121 -4.51 0.45 6.78
C TYR A 121 -4.53 1.70 5.92
N ALA A 122 -3.65 2.67 6.10
CA ALA A 122 -3.67 3.89 5.30
C ALA A 122 -3.68 3.62 3.77
N THR A 123 -2.87 2.68 3.29
CA THR A 123 -2.81 2.30 1.86
C THR A 123 -4.12 1.69 1.36
N MET A 124 -4.84 0.92 2.19
CA MET A 124 -6.15 0.35 1.84
C MET A 124 -7.23 1.40 1.55
N ALA A 125 -7.15 2.63 2.07
CA ALA A 125 -8.18 3.64 1.82
C ALA A 125 -7.98 4.42 0.50
N PHE A 126 -6.76 4.51 -0.02
CA PHE A 126 -6.46 5.32 -1.20
C PHE A 126 -7.16 4.84 -2.49
N PRO A 127 -7.23 3.53 -2.81
CA PRO A 127 -7.90 3.07 -4.02
C PRO A 127 -9.37 3.48 -4.08
N PHE A 128 -10.06 3.44 -2.94
CA PHE A 128 -11.43 3.93 -2.81
C PHE A 128 -11.51 5.44 -3.08
N LEU A 129 -10.62 6.23 -2.45
CA LEU A 129 -10.59 7.68 -2.64
C LEU A 129 -10.30 8.05 -4.10
N VAL A 130 -9.35 7.39 -4.76
CA VAL A 130 -9.05 7.59 -6.19
C VAL A 130 -10.28 7.28 -7.04
N ALA A 131 -10.94 6.15 -6.81
CA ALA A 131 -12.14 5.77 -7.55
C ALA A 131 -13.29 6.78 -7.34
N LEU A 132 -13.48 7.26 -6.12
CA LEU A 132 -14.50 8.26 -5.78
C LEU A 132 -14.25 9.61 -6.48
N LEU A 133 -13.01 10.11 -6.45
CA LEU A 133 -12.66 11.37 -7.12
C LEU A 133 -12.87 11.29 -8.63
N ARG A 134 -12.53 10.14 -9.24
CA ARG A 134 -12.77 9.88 -10.66
C ARG A 134 -14.25 9.81 -10.99
N LEU A 135 -15.04 9.17 -10.13
CA LEU A 135 -16.49 9.12 -10.29
C LEU A 135 -17.08 10.55 -10.29
N ASN A 136 -16.60 11.44 -9.43
CA ASN A 136 -17.04 12.84 -9.40
C ASN A 136 -16.67 13.62 -10.66
N LEU A 137 -15.56 13.30 -11.33
CA LEU A 137 -15.21 13.91 -12.63
C LEU A 137 -16.29 13.62 -13.68
N ILE A 138 -16.89 12.44 -13.63
CA ILE A 138 -17.93 12.00 -14.58
C ILE A 138 -19.31 12.53 -14.18
N ILE A 139 -19.64 12.51 -12.89
CA ILE A 139 -20.97 12.94 -12.40
C ILE A 139 -21.12 14.46 -12.43
N PHE A 140 -20.08 15.19 -12.05
CA PHE A 140 -20.12 16.63 -11.84
C PHE A 140 -19.04 17.35 -12.66
N PRO A 141 -19.05 17.26 -14.01
CA PRO A 141 -17.94 17.74 -14.84
C PRO A 141 -17.63 19.23 -14.68
N SER A 142 -18.61 20.09 -14.38
CA SER A 142 -18.39 21.54 -14.19
C SER A 142 -17.96 21.91 -12.76
N THR A 143 -18.40 21.17 -11.75
CA THR A 143 -18.16 21.50 -10.32
C THR A 143 -17.23 20.54 -9.61
N HIS A 144 -16.68 19.54 -10.32
CA HIS A 144 -15.84 18.47 -9.74
C HIS A 144 -14.71 19.04 -8.89
N ALA A 145 -14.04 20.12 -9.31
CA ALA A 145 -12.91 20.70 -8.59
C ALA A 145 -13.31 21.22 -7.19
N LYS A 146 -14.52 21.77 -7.03
CA LYS A 146 -15.04 22.24 -5.73
C LYS A 146 -15.45 21.05 -4.86
N VAL A 147 -16.14 20.07 -5.45
CA VAL A 147 -16.58 18.85 -4.76
C VAL A 147 -15.38 18.04 -4.26
N ASN A 148 -14.42 17.77 -5.14
CA ASN A 148 -13.21 17.02 -4.83
C ASN A 148 -12.35 17.74 -3.78
N LYS A 149 -12.25 19.08 -3.82
CA LYS A 149 -11.60 19.85 -2.76
C LYS A 149 -12.26 19.63 -1.39
N GLY A 150 -13.59 19.66 -1.35
CA GLY A 150 -14.36 19.43 -0.12
C GLY A 150 -14.16 18.01 0.42
N ILE A 151 -14.24 17.02 -0.45
CA ILE A 151 -13.98 15.61 -0.11
C ILE A 151 -12.56 15.45 0.42
N LEU A 152 -11.55 15.98 -0.26
CA LEU A 152 -10.15 15.83 0.16
C LEU A 152 -9.85 16.47 1.51
N LYS A 153 -10.48 17.62 1.80
CA LYS A 153 -10.34 18.29 3.10
C LYS A 153 -10.78 17.38 4.27
N ILE A 154 -11.73 16.49 4.03
CA ILE A 154 -12.28 15.56 5.03
C ILE A 154 -11.57 14.20 4.95
N ALA A 155 -11.47 13.64 3.75
CA ALA A 155 -10.95 12.30 3.51
C ALA A 155 -9.47 12.16 3.89
N ILE A 156 -8.62 13.13 3.56
CA ILE A 156 -7.17 13.01 3.85
C ILE A 156 -6.90 12.93 5.35
N PRO A 157 -7.41 13.84 6.21
CA PRO A 157 -7.28 13.68 7.66
C PRO A 157 -7.84 12.35 8.16
N LEU A 158 -9.03 11.95 7.68
CA LEU A 158 -9.65 10.68 8.08
C LEU A 158 -8.75 9.48 7.76
N ILE A 159 -8.16 9.43 6.55
CA ILE A 159 -7.24 8.38 6.10
C ILE A 159 -6.05 8.21 7.05
N PHE A 160 -5.53 9.30 7.61
CA PHE A 160 -4.41 9.25 8.55
C PHE A 160 -4.82 9.03 10.01
N THR A 161 -6.05 9.41 10.39
CA THR A 161 -6.52 9.20 11.76
C THR A 161 -7.11 7.81 12.00
N TYR A 162 -7.78 7.22 11.02
CA TYR A 162 -8.46 5.93 11.23
C TYR A 162 -7.52 4.75 11.50
N PRO A 163 -6.29 4.65 10.94
CA PRO A 163 -5.39 3.55 11.26
C PRO A 163 -5.02 3.51 12.75
N PHE A 164 -4.97 4.66 13.43
CA PHE A 164 -4.82 4.72 14.88
C PHE A 164 -6.00 4.05 15.60
N ILE A 165 -7.23 4.22 15.12
CA ILE A 165 -8.43 3.56 15.69
C ILE A 165 -8.35 2.03 15.56
N PHE A 166 -7.68 1.50 14.53
CA PHE A 166 -7.49 0.05 14.36
C PHE A 166 -6.14 -0.47 14.88
N THR A 167 -5.31 0.38 15.50
CA THR A 167 -4.02 -0.02 16.08
C THR A 167 -3.86 0.37 17.54
N PHE A 168 -4.76 1.19 18.11
CA PHE A 168 -4.63 1.70 19.49
C PHE A 168 -4.48 0.59 20.53
N PHE A 169 -5.16 -0.54 20.35
CA PHE A 169 -5.11 -1.69 21.28
C PHE A 169 -3.75 -2.39 21.28
N LEU A 170 -2.88 -2.13 20.30
CA LEU A 170 -1.53 -2.68 20.25
C LEU A 170 -0.56 -1.90 21.15
N PHE A 171 -0.77 -0.59 21.38
CA PHE A 171 0.19 0.25 22.10
C PHE A 171 0.65 -0.25 23.48
N PRO A 172 -0.23 -0.79 24.36
CA PRO A 172 0.21 -1.31 25.66
C PRO A 172 0.86 -2.69 25.60
N GLY A 173 0.83 -3.36 24.44
CA GLY A 173 1.37 -4.70 24.27
C GLY A 173 2.89 -4.75 24.26
N SER A 174 3.43 -5.97 24.31
CA SER A 174 4.86 -6.23 24.15
C SER A 174 5.14 -7.02 22.88
N GLY A 175 6.16 -6.61 22.13
CA GLY A 175 6.63 -7.33 20.95
C GLY A 175 7.62 -8.42 21.33
N PHE A 176 7.49 -9.61 20.76
CA PHE A 176 8.40 -10.73 20.96
C PHE A 176 8.65 -11.52 19.67
N CYS A 177 9.78 -12.21 19.58
CA CYS A 177 10.15 -13.04 18.43
C CYS A 177 9.84 -14.51 18.67
N THR A 178 9.33 -15.17 17.63
CA THR A 178 9.04 -16.60 17.61
C THR A 178 9.63 -17.26 16.38
N LYS A 179 9.94 -18.56 16.48
CA LYS A 179 10.38 -19.37 15.35
C LYS A 179 9.26 -19.61 14.34
N ILE A 180 9.60 -19.73 13.06
CA ILE A 180 8.70 -20.20 12.00
C ILE A 180 9.03 -21.66 11.72
N GLU A 181 8.07 -22.57 11.93
CA GLU A 181 8.35 -24.01 12.01
C GLU A 181 8.76 -24.67 10.67
N PHE A 182 8.20 -24.23 9.54
CA PHE A 182 8.52 -24.81 8.22
C PHE A 182 9.66 -24.09 7.47
N LEU A 183 10.19 -23.01 8.05
CA LEU A 183 11.32 -22.28 7.46
C LEU A 183 12.63 -22.73 8.11
N PRO A 184 13.78 -22.53 7.43
CA PRO A 184 15.08 -22.92 7.97
C PRO A 184 15.35 -22.26 9.33
N PHE A 185 16.18 -22.93 10.13
CA PHE A 185 16.60 -22.42 11.43
C PHE A 185 17.12 -20.99 11.33
N GLY A 186 16.67 -20.17 12.28
CA GLY A 186 16.93 -18.74 12.31
C GLY A 186 15.86 -17.88 11.62
N SER A 187 14.88 -18.46 10.91
CA SER A 187 13.75 -17.68 10.40
C SER A 187 12.76 -17.37 11.51
N ILE A 188 12.51 -16.08 11.74
CA ILE A 188 11.69 -15.63 12.87
C ILE A 188 10.56 -14.70 12.43
N ILE A 189 9.51 -14.64 13.24
CA ILE A 189 8.40 -13.70 13.06
C ILE A 189 8.13 -12.94 14.36
N LEU A 190 7.88 -11.65 14.20
CA LEU A 190 7.48 -10.74 15.28
C LEU A 190 6.00 -10.97 15.62
N ARG A 191 5.73 -11.19 16.90
CA ARG A 191 4.38 -11.34 17.45
C ARG A 191 4.17 -10.32 18.56
N VAL A 192 2.91 -10.06 18.86
CA VAL A 192 2.50 -9.14 19.93
C VAL A 192 1.76 -9.93 21.00
N THR A 193 2.08 -9.66 22.25
CA THR A 193 1.38 -10.16 23.44
C THR A 193 0.81 -8.99 24.24
N ASP A 194 -0.10 -9.28 25.17
CA ASP A 194 -0.64 -8.31 26.14
C ASP A 194 -1.30 -7.10 25.49
N THR A 195 -1.99 -7.32 24.37
CA THR A 195 -2.78 -6.28 23.72
C THR A 195 -3.95 -5.85 24.60
N LEU A 196 -4.37 -4.59 24.46
CA LEU A 196 -5.53 -4.07 25.16
C LEU A 196 -6.76 -4.91 24.80
N PHE A 197 -7.52 -5.33 25.82
CA PHE A 197 -8.68 -6.22 25.69
C PHE A 197 -8.39 -7.64 25.15
N GLY A 198 -7.12 -8.03 24.98
CA GLY A 198 -6.76 -9.32 24.39
C GLY A 198 -7.17 -9.46 22.92
N ILE A 199 -7.38 -8.34 22.23
CA ILE A 199 -7.77 -8.34 20.82
C ILE A 199 -6.57 -8.73 19.95
N ASN A 200 -6.77 -9.74 19.10
CA ASN A 200 -5.81 -10.07 18.05
C ASN A 200 -6.04 -9.16 16.84
N ASN A 201 -4.94 -8.68 16.27
CA ASN A 201 -4.90 -7.81 15.10
C ASN A 201 -5.55 -8.40 13.84
N THR A 202 -5.66 -9.74 13.77
CA THR A 202 -6.33 -10.44 12.68
C THR A 202 -7.79 -9.97 12.48
N ILE A 203 -8.54 -9.72 13.56
CA ILE A 203 -9.97 -9.37 13.46
C ILE A 203 -10.17 -7.97 12.87
N PRO A 204 -9.54 -6.90 13.39
CA PRO A 204 -9.50 -5.58 12.75
C PRO A 204 -9.06 -5.64 11.29
N LEU A 205 -7.99 -6.37 10.98
CA LEU A 205 -7.47 -6.50 9.62
C LEU A 205 -8.49 -7.11 8.66
N ILE A 206 -9.17 -8.18 9.08
CA ILE A 206 -10.26 -8.80 8.30
C ILE A 206 -11.34 -7.76 8.01
N PHE A 207 -11.85 -7.13 9.07
CA PHE A 207 -12.95 -6.19 8.95
C PHE A 207 -12.62 -5.05 7.97
N THR A 208 -11.48 -4.39 8.15
CA THR A 208 -11.08 -3.28 7.29
C THR A 208 -10.80 -3.74 5.85
N THR A 209 -10.21 -4.92 5.67
CA THR A 209 -9.91 -5.45 4.34
C THR A 209 -11.19 -5.69 3.56
N PHE A 210 -12.18 -6.37 4.15
CA PHE A 210 -13.46 -6.61 3.49
C PHE A 210 -14.25 -5.32 3.27
N PHE A 211 -14.27 -4.43 4.26
CA PHE A 211 -14.96 -3.14 4.14
C PHE A 211 -14.42 -2.32 2.96
N TRP A 212 -13.10 -2.10 2.90
CA TRP A 212 -12.49 -1.32 1.82
C TRP A 212 -12.55 -2.05 0.49
N PHE A 213 -12.39 -3.37 0.45
CA PHE A 213 -12.55 -4.17 -0.76
C PHE A 213 -13.94 -4.01 -1.37
N SER A 214 -15.00 -4.16 -0.57
CA SER A 214 -16.38 -4.00 -1.03
C SER A 214 -16.65 -2.56 -1.48
N ALA A 215 -16.19 -1.56 -0.73
CA ALA A 215 -16.34 -0.14 -1.11
C ALA A 215 -15.63 0.17 -2.44
N CYS A 216 -14.41 -0.35 -2.63
CA CYS A 216 -13.63 -0.23 -3.87
C CYS A 216 -14.34 -0.92 -5.04
N LEU A 217 -14.83 -2.15 -4.85
CA LEU A 217 -15.54 -2.90 -5.89
C LEU A 217 -16.81 -2.19 -6.34
N ILE A 218 -17.67 -1.78 -5.40
CA ILE A 218 -18.91 -1.07 -5.70
C ILE A 218 -18.62 0.23 -6.46
N THR A 219 -17.65 1.01 -5.98
CA THR A 219 -17.30 2.30 -6.62
C THR A 219 -16.71 2.11 -8.01
N ASN A 220 -15.81 1.14 -8.20
CA ASN A 220 -15.26 0.82 -9.52
C ASN A 220 -16.33 0.27 -10.48
N PHE A 221 -17.26 -0.55 -9.99
CA PHE A 221 -18.37 -1.04 -10.80
C PHE A 221 -19.24 0.12 -11.32
N VAL A 222 -19.64 1.04 -10.42
CA VAL A 222 -20.41 2.24 -10.80
C VAL A 222 -19.62 3.12 -11.77
N LEU A 223 -18.31 3.29 -11.54
CA LEU A 223 -17.41 4.04 -12.40
C LEU A 223 -17.37 3.45 -13.82
N ILE A 224 -17.11 2.14 -13.94
CA ILE A 224 -17.06 1.43 -15.23
C ILE A 224 -18.41 1.53 -15.95
N PHE A 225 -19.51 1.29 -15.23
CA PHE A 225 -20.85 1.39 -15.80
C PHE A 225 -21.13 2.80 -16.36
N LYS A 226 -20.80 3.86 -15.62
CA LYS A 226 -20.96 5.24 -16.08
C LYS A 226 -20.02 5.59 -17.23
N LEU A 227 -18.78 5.09 -17.23
CA LEU A 227 -17.83 5.25 -18.33
C LEU A 227 -18.36 4.61 -19.63
N ILE A 228 -18.91 3.39 -19.54
CA ILE A 228 -19.51 2.70 -20.69
C ILE A 228 -20.71 3.47 -21.21
N ARG A 229 -21.63 3.90 -20.33
CA ARG A 229 -22.79 4.70 -20.73
C ARG A 229 -22.37 6.01 -21.40
N HIS A 230 -21.42 6.74 -20.80
CA HIS A 230 -20.90 7.98 -21.37
C HIS A 230 -20.27 7.76 -22.75
N ARG A 231 -19.58 6.63 -22.94
CA ARG A 231 -19.01 6.24 -24.24
C ARG A 231 -20.08 6.03 -25.31
N PHE A 232 -21.24 5.48 -24.98
CA PHE A 232 -22.34 5.30 -25.92
C PHE A 232 -23.09 6.61 -26.25
N THR A 233 -23.00 7.63 -25.40
CA THR A 233 -23.70 8.91 -25.59
C THR A 233 -22.88 9.97 -26.32
N VAL A 234 -21.55 9.93 -26.22
CA VAL A 234 -20.67 10.96 -26.81
C VAL A 234 -20.22 10.55 -28.21
N ASP A 235 -20.46 11.43 -29.19
CA ASP A 235 -19.98 11.23 -30.56
C ASP A 235 -18.46 11.07 -30.62
N LEU A 236 -18.00 10.18 -31.51
CA LEU A 236 -16.59 9.88 -31.73
C LEU A 236 -15.77 11.13 -32.09
N SER A 237 -16.37 12.11 -32.79
CA SER A 237 -15.73 13.36 -33.19
C SER A 237 -15.43 14.30 -32.02
N MET A 238 -16.23 14.26 -30.95
CA MET A 238 -16.05 15.10 -29.76
C MET A 238 -15.02 14.52 -28.78
N ARG A 239 -14.51 13.31 -29.04
CA ARG A 239 -13.69 12.58 -28.09
C ARG A 239 -12.23 13.02 -28.12
N SER A 240 -11.78 13.68 -27.06
CA SER A 240 -10.35 13.92 -26.84
C SER A 240 -9.60 12.60 -26.63
N GLN A 241 -8.68 12.25 -27.54
CA GLN A 241 -7.81 11.09 -27.40
C GLN A 241 -6.95 11.17 -26.12
N LYS A 242 -6.54 12.38 -25.71
CA LYS A 242 -5.76 12.61 -24.49
C LYS A 242 -6.58 12.29 -23.24
N SER A 243 -7.81 12.80 -23.16
CA SER A 243 -8.73 12.49 -22.06
C SER A 243 -9.04 11.00 -22.00
N HIS A 244 -9.23 10.35 -23.14
CA HIS A 244 -9.50 8.92 -23.21
C HIS A 244 -8.34 8.07 -22.69
N LYS A 245 -7.09 8.35 -23.13
CA LYS A 245 -5.90 7.63 -22.65
C LYS A 245 -5.71 7.81 -21.14
N ALA A 246 -5.95 9.02 -20.61
CA ALA A 246 -5.91 9.27 -19.18
C ALA A 246 -6.94 8.42 -18.42
N GLU A 247 -8.19 8.35 -18.89
CA GLU A 247 -9.23 7.54 -18.23
C GLU A 247 -8.96 6.04 -18.27
N ILE A 248 -8.43 5.51 -19.38
CA ILE A 248 -8.01 4.10 -19.44
C ILE A 248 -6.88 3.84 -18.45
N SER A 249 -5.84 4.67 -18.46
CA SER A 249 -4.69 4.58 -17.56
C SER A 249 -5.16 4.50 -16.11
N LEU A 250 -6.01 5.45 -15.70
CA LEU A 250 -6.53 5.51 -14.35
C LEU A 250 -7.46 4.34 -13.99
N THR A 251 -8.24 3.82 -14.95
CA THR A 251 -9.08 2.62 -14.72
C THR A 251 -8.24 1.39 -14.51
N LEU A 252 -7.17 1.23 -15.30
CA LEU A 252 -6.24 0.14 -15.13
C LEU A 252 -5.56 0.24 -13.75
N THR A 253 -5.12 1.43 -13.35
CA THR A 253 -4.57 1.71 -12.02
C THR A 253 -5.53 1.31 -10.88
N THR A 254 -6.81 1.71 -10.92
CA THR A 254 -7.76 1.38 -9.84
C THR A 254 -8.13 -0.11 -9.80
N VAL A 255 -8.17 -0.78 -10.95
CA VAL A 255 -8.37 -2.23 -11.04
C VAL A 255 -7.14 -2.97 -10.48
N SER A 256 -5.93 -2.54 -10.81
CA SER A 256 -4.70 -3.11 -10.26
C SER A 256 -4.62 -2.96 -8.74
N MET A 257 -4.94 -1.78 -8.19
CA MET A 257 -5.04 -1.57 -6.74
C MET A 257 -6.09 -2.47 -6.08
N THR A 258 -7.18 -2.82 -6.79
CA THR A 258 -8.23 -3.70 -6.27
C THR A 258 -7.72 -5.14 -6.07
N PHE A 259 -6.78 -5.59 -6.91
CA PHE A 259 -6.18 -6.92 -6.82
C PHE A 259 -5.38 -7.11 -5.52
N SER A 260 -4.80 -6.04 -4.97
CA SER A 260 -4.05 -6.07 -3.71
C SER A 260 -4.93 -6.48 -2.52
N PHE A 261 -6.17 -5.98 -2.46
CA PHE A 261 -7.11 -6.34 -1.40
C PHE A 261 -7.46 -7.82 -1.41
N LEU A 262 -7.54 -8.43 -2.60
CA LEU A 262 -7.82 -9.86 -2.73
C LEU A 262 -6.79 -10.67 -1.95
N THR A 263 -5.51 -10.27 -2.01
CA THR A 263 -4.45 -11.02 -1.31
C THR A 263 -4.46 -10.83 0.19
N ASN A 264 -4.68 -9.60 0.67
CA ASN A 264 -4.91 -9.35 2.09
C ASN A 264 -6.13 -10.15 2.59
N GLY A 265 -7.22 -10.19 1.82
CA GLY A 265 -8.44 -10.93 2.16
C GLY A 265 -8.22 -12.45 2.21
N MET A 266 -7.50 -13.01 1.22
CA MET A 266 -7.13 -14.42 1.18
C MET A 266 -6.32 -14.85 2.40
N ILE A 267 -5.34 -14.04 2.81
CA ILE A 267 -4.54 -14.29 4.02
C ILE A 267 -5.43 -14.26 5.26
N ALA A 268 -6.30 -13.26 5.35
CA ALA A 268 -7.17 -13.08 6.50
C ALA A 268 -8.16 -14.26 6.68
N ILE A 269 -8.79 -14.69 5.58
CA ILE A 269 -9.66 -15.89 5.54
C ILE A 269 -8.84 -17.14 5.92
N SER A 270 -7.69 -17.34 5.28
CA SER A 270 -6.85 -18.52 5.54
C SER A 270 -6.39 -18.60 7.00
N GLY A 271 -6.13 -17.45 7.64
CA GLY A 271 -5.75 -17.36 9.05
C GLY A 271 -6.81 -17.90 10.01
N ILE A 272 -8.08 -17.82 9.62
CA ILE A 272 -9.19 -18.38 10.41
C ILE A 272 -9.36 -19.86 10.13
N PHE A 273 -9.50 -20.25 8.86
CA PHE A 273 -9.91 -21.61 8.50
C PHE A 273 -8.76 -22.61 8.47
N PHE A 274 -7.56 -22.18 8.11
CA PHE A 274 -6.39 -23.03 7.90
C PHE A 274 -5.13 -22.38 8.46
N PRO A 275 -4.96 -22.33 9.80
CA PRO A 275 -3.81 -21.66 10.42
C PRO A 275 -2.47 -22.21 9.94
N SER A 276 -2.38 -23.50 9.57
CA SER A 276 -1.20 -24.10 8.95
C SER A 276 -0.87 -23.51 7.57
N VAL A 277 -1.89 -23.33 6.72
CA VAL A 277 -1.76 -22.72 5.38
C VAL A 277 -1.48 -21.21 5.47
N ALA A 278 -2.06 -20.55 6.47
CA ALA A 278 -1.90 -19.13 6.69
C ALA A 278 -0.44 -18.71 6.84
N VAL A 279 0.39 -19.55 7.47
CA VAL A 279 1.80 -19.20 7.64
C VAL A 279 2.57 -19.24 6.31
N TYR A 280 2.21 -20.11 5.36
CA TYR A 280 2.74 -20.05 3.99
C TYR A 280 2.30 -18.78 3.27
N LEU A 281 1.05 -18.37 3.46
CA LEU A 281 0.51 -17.15 2.85
C LEU A 281 1.16 -15.88 3.41
N ILE A 282 1.63 -15.89 4.66
CA ILE A 282 2.45 -14.80 5.22
C ILE A 282 3.77 -14.62 4.44
N VAL A 283 4.37 -15.70 3.94
CA VAL A 283 5.61 -15.63 3.15
C VAL A 283 5.35 -15.07 1.74
N ILE A 284 4.20 -15.41 1.15
CA ILE A 284 3.81 -14.93 -0.19
C ILE A 284 3.31 -13.48 -0.16
N ARG A 285 2.66 -13.07 0.94
CA ARG A 285 2.05 -11.74 1.10
C ARG A 285 2.91 -10.57 0.60
N PRO A 286 4.19 -10.44 0.99
CA PRO A 286 4.97 -9.26 0.68
C PRO A 286 5.20 -9.14 -0.83
N PHE A 287 5.35 -10.26 -1.53
CA PHE A 287 5.49 -10.27 -2.99
C PHE A 287 4.25 -9.80 -3.70
N THR A 288 3.06 -10.11 -3.19
CA THR A 288 1.85 -9.54 -3.79
C THR A 288 1.69 -8.07 -3.49
N ASN A 289 2.05 -7.62 -2.28
CA ASN A 289 2.09 -6.19 -1.95
C ASN A 289 3.11 -5.44 -2.84
N ASP A 290 4.21 -6.09 -3.22
CA ASP A 290 5.18 -5.54 -4.16
C ASP A 290 4.59 -5.32 -5.55
N LEU A 291 3.76 -6.25 -6.02
CA LEU A 291 3.07 -6.09 -7.31
C LEU A 291 2.23 -4.81 -7.31
N ASP A 292 1.50 -4.52 -6.24
CA ASP A 292 0.76 -3.26 -6.11
C ASP A 292 1.72 -2.06 -6.09
N THR A 293 2.71 -2.12 -5.20
CA THR A 293 3.67 -1.05 -4.98
C THR A 293 4.44 -0.70 -6.25
N CYS A 294 4.67 -1.66 -7.15
CA CYS A 294 5.45 -1.48 -8.37
C CYS A 294 4.58 -1.31 -9.62
N ILE A 295 3.67 -2.24 -9.90
CA ILE A 295 2.88 -2.24 -11.15
C ILE A 295 2.04 -0.97 -11.24
N VAL A 296 1.43 -0.54 -10.14
CA VAL A 296 0.49 0.59 -10.18
C VAL A 296 1.18 1.91 -10.56
N PRO A 297 2.29 2.35 -9.92
CA PRO A 297 3.04 3.51 -10.39
C PRO A 297 3.61 3.35 -11.80
N TRP A 298 4.07 2.15 -12.18
CA TRP A 298 4.65 1.91 -13.51
C TRP A 298 3.60 2.06 -14.60
N VAL A 299 2.44 1.41 -14.45
CA VAL A 299 1.29 1.56 -15.35
C VAL A 299 0.93 3.03 -15.47
N PHE A 300 0.77 3.71 -14.34
CA PHE A 300 0.41 5.12 -14.33
C PHE A 300 1.45 6.00 -15.05
N TYR A 301 2.74 5.84 -14.73
CA TYR A 301 3.82 6.62 -15.35
C TYR A 301 3.95 6.37 -16.86
N LEU A 302 3.84 5.11 -17.30
CA LEU A 302 4.04 4.75 -18.70
C LEU A 302 2.83 5.08 -19.59
N THR A 303 1.61 5.04 -19.04
CA THR A 303 0.38 5.19 -19.84
C THR A 303 -0.26 6.57 -19.74
N HIS A 304 -0.04 7.31 -18.65
CA HIS A 304 -0.71 8.59 -18.45
C HIS A 304 -0.12 9.69 -19.36
N PRO A 305 -0.93 10.45 -20.10
CA PRO A 305 -0.45 11.42 -21.09
C PRO A 305 0.41 12.54 -20.51
N ILE A 306 0.30 12.82 -19.21
CA ILE A 306 1.12 13.85 -18.55
C ILE A 306 2.63 13.56 -18.64
N PHE A 307 3.02 12.28 -18.69
CA PHE A 307 4.41 11.85 -18.77
C PHE A 307 4.87 11.55 -20.21
N GLN A 308 3.92 11.43 -21.15
CA GLN A 308 4.22 11.17 -22.57
C GLN A 308 4.47 12.45 -23.39
N GLU A 309 4.21 13.63 -22.82
CA GLU A 309 4.47 14.89 -23.51
C GLU A 309 5.98 15.11 -23.71
N LYS A 310 6.41 15.18 -24.97
CA LYS A 310 7.77 15.60 -25.31
C LYS A 310 7.96 17.05 -24.84
N PRO A 311 9.09 17.40 -24.19
CA PRO A 311 9.35 18.74 -23.67
C PRO A 311 9.24 19.85 -24.74
N LYS A 312 9.41 19.52 -26.04
CA LYS A 312 9.20 20.47 -27.15
C LYS A 312 7.81 21.11 -27.17
N ASN A 313 6.74 20.39 -26.81
CA ASN A 313 5.39 20.97 -26.84
C ASN A 313 5.11 21.89 -25.64
N ARG A 314 5.72 21.66 -24.47
CA ARG A 314 5.58 22.58 -23.31
C ARG A 314 6.26 23.91 -23.56
N ILE A 315 7.43 23.90 -24.22
CA ILE A 315 8.13 25.14 -24.61
C ILE A 315 7.26 25.94 -25.59
N ILE A 316 6.74 25.28 -26.64
CA ILE A 316 5.92 25.95 -27.66
C ILE A 316 4.62 26.53 -27.06
N VAL A 317 3.89 25.78 -26.23
CA VAL A 317 2.67 26.30 -25.57
C VAL A 317 3.00 27.45 -24.62
N SER A 318 4.06 27.34 -23.80
CA SER A 318 4.49 28.43 -22.91
C SER A 318 5.02 29.67 -23.64
N SER A 319 5.53 29.50 -24.87
CA SER A 319 5.92 30.62 -25.73
C SER A 319 4.72 31.27 -26.41
N VAL A 320 3.72 30.49 -26.84
CA VAL A 320 2.49 31.01 -27.43
C VAL A 320 1.66 31.77 -26.40
N GLU A 321 1.54 31.26 -25.17
CA GLU A 321 0.88 31.99 -24.06
C GLU A 321 1.62 33.27 -23.65
N ARG A 322 2.94 33.32 -23.83
CA ARG A 322 3.74 34.55 -23.59
C ARG A 322 3.70 35.56 -24.73
N ILE A 323 3.28 35.16 -25.94
CA ILE A 323 3.12 36.07 -27.08
C ILE A 323 1.75 36.73 -27.07
N HIS A 324 0.76 36.11 -26.41
CA HIS A 324 -0.61 36.63 -26.33
C HIS A 324 -0.98 37.35 -25.03
N ASN A 325 -0.03 37.55 -24.12
CA ASN A 325 -0.15 38.47 -22.98
C ASN A 325 0.82 39.64 -23.18
#